data_AF-A0A1N6DLV3-F1
#
_entry.id   AF-A0A1N6DLV3-F1
#
_cell.length_a   1.000
_cell.length_b   1.000
_cell.length_c   1.000
_cell.angle_alpha   90.00
_cell.angle_beta   90.00
_cell.angle_gamma   90.00
#
_symmetry.space_group_name_H-M   'P 1'
#
loop_
_entity.id
_entity.type
_entity.pdbx_description
1 polymer ?
#
loop_
_entity_poly.entity_id
_entity_poly.type
_entity_poly.pdbx_seq_one_letter_code
_entity_poly.pdbx_strand_id
1 'polypeptide(L)'
;MGLMSRLHEWSELQKVRPVEELPDVTGGRDGELLLKQLVGASFQFKNAHLLTGRRIPSKGQGRRREIDLIVCTPQMIHLIEVKNWSGRLEVRQGAWRQTRRGGDVVDHGNLLETNLLKQDAVVEYLRERGVALDDRTIRGHIAPKIIFTNPNLQLEQAIEARPDVISRRELDDYLQKQAAKKGRAESMFSSLIDCCLAREPKPGESLGSATSGQIPAAPYQQIVSCLTEVGTWDQLQHYGGRAVTGDVVSLRLGGTIFRVGELREKAGLRPIRVQWTRGRSWGLFKAITGLGALGSLKLGRTRFKLSTTDTVMFHAVGEPETTVRKLVDLQQVVLGS
;
A
#
# COMPACT_ATOMS: atom_id res chain seq x y z
N MET A 1 -15.47 24.76 -28.29
CA MET A 1 -16.75 24.22 -27.76
C MET A 1 -17.80 25.32 -27.81
N GLY A 2 -19.00 25.03 -28.32
CA GLY A 2 -20.13 25.97 -28.30
C GLY A 2 -20.80 26.07 -26.92
N LEU A 3 -21.63 27.09 -26.73
CA LEU A 3 -22.34 27.37 -25.47
C LEU A 3 -23.11 26.15 -24.93
N MET A 4 -23.87 25.47 -25.79
CA MET A 4 -24.66 24.29 -25.40
C MET A 4 -23.79 23.15 -24.84
N SER A 5 -22.61 22.93 -25.42
CA SER A 5 -21.67 21.93 -24.93
C SER A 5 -21.12 22.29 -23.55
N ARG A 6 -20.80 23.57 -23.30
CA ARG A 6 -20.34 24.02 -21.97
C ARG A 6 -21.44 23.93 -20.90
N LEU A 7 -22.68 24.24 -21.26
CA LEU A 7 -23.83 24.09 -20.36
C LEU A 7 -24.10 22.61 -20.04
N HIS A 8 -23.96 21.73 -21.02
CA HIS A 8 -24.06 20.29 -20.81
C HIS A 8 -22.97 19.78 -19.86
N GLU A 9 -21.71 20.17 -20.07
CA GLU A 9 -20.61 19.83 -19.16
C GLU A 9 -20.85 20.32 -17.73
N TRP A 10 -21.35 21.55 -17.57
CA TRP A 10 -21.71 22.08 -16.25
C TRP A 10 -22.83 21.26 -15.61
N SER A 11 -23.89 20.93 -16.35
CA SER A 11 -24.99 20.10 -15.86
C SER A 11 -24.50 18.72 -15.40
N GLU A 12 -23.66 18.04 -16.19
CA GLU A 12 -23.08 16.76 -15.82
C GLU A 12 -22.23 16.88 -14.54
N LEU A 13 -21.44 17.95 -14.41
CA LEU A 13 -20.65 18.20 -13.21
C LEU A 13 -21.50 18.36 -11.95
N GLN A 14 -22.70 18.96 -12.05
CA GLN A 14 -23.62 19.12 -10.92
C GLN A 14 -24.26 17.80 -10.47
N LYS A 15 -24.26 16.75 -11.30
CA LYS A 15 -24.81 15.43 -10.95
C LYS A 15 -23.85 14.60 -10.09
N VAL A 16 -22.56 14.92 -10.10
CA VAL A 16 -21.54 14.17 -9.38
C VAL A 16 -21.66 14.42 -7.88
N ARG A 17 -21.82 13.34 -7.11
CA ARG A 17 -21.90 13.38 -5.65
C ARG A 17 -20.56 12.98 -5.03
N PRO A 18 -20.22 13.49 -3.83
CA PRO A 18 -19.08 12.99 -3.08
C PRO A 18 -19.30 11.51 -2.73
N VAL A 19 -18.28 10.69 -2.97
CA VAL A 19 -18.22 9.30 -2.57
C VAL A 19 -17.33 9.23 -1.34
N GLU A 20 -17.97 9.11 -0.18
CA GLU A 20 -17.29 8.89 1.09
C GLU A 20 -16.81 7.45 1.20
N GLU A 21 -15.75 7.24 1.98
CA GLU A 21 -15.25 5.91 2.25
C GLU A 21 -16.09 5.25 3.36
N LEU A 22 -16.30 3.94 3.25
CA LEU A 22 -16.98 3.19 4.29
C LEU A 22 -16.08 3.12 5.54
N PRO A 23 -16.62 3.31 6.77
CA PRO A 23 -15.83 3.30 8.01
C PRO A 23 -14.96 2.05 8.20
N ASP A 24 -15.45 0.88 7.80
CA ASP A 24 -14.71 -0.39 7.90
C ASP A 24 -13.46 -0.44 7.00
N VAL A 25 -13.51 0.23 5.85
CA VAL A 25 -12.37 0.35 4.92
C VAL A 25 -11.37 1.38 5.44
N THR A 26 -11.88 2.47 6.02
CA THR A 26 -11.06 3.50 6.67
C THR A 26 -10.23 2.91 7.81
N GLY A 27 -10.80 2.06 8.67
CA GLY A 27 -10.06 1.44 9.77
C GLY A 27 -8.88 0.55 9.35
N GLY A 28 -9.00 -0.17 8.22
CA GLY A 28 -7.88 -0.92 7.63
C GLY A 28 -6.82 0.01 7.03
N ARG A 29 -7.27 1.01 6.26
CA ARG A 29 -6.41 2.02 5.64
C ARG A 29 -5.65 2.85 6.67
N ASP A 30 -6.24 3.18 7.81
CA ASP A 30 -5.60 3.98 8.86
C ASP A 30 -4.36 3.28 9.43
N GLY A 31 -4.40 1.95 9.58
CA GLY A 31 -3.25 1.15 10.01
C GLY A 31 -2.09 1.18 9.01
N GLU A 32 -2.39 1.02 7.72
CA GLU A 32 -1.38 1.12 6.66
C GLU A 32 -0.90 2.55 6.42
N LEU A 33 -1.79 3.54 6.51
CA LEU A 33 -1.50 4.95 6.29
C LEU A 33 -0.57 5.47 7.39
N LEU A 34 -0.79 5.02 8.64
CA LEU A 34 0.12 5.26 9.76
C LEU A 34 1.53 4.77 9.43
N LEU A 35 1.67 3.54 8.93
CA LEU A 35 2.98 2.97 8.55
C LEU A 35 3.63 3.74 7.39
N LYS A 36 2.85 4.04 6.35
CA LYS A 36 3.31 4.79 5.17
C LYS A 36 3.80 6.19 5.54
N GLN A 37 3.11 6.89 6.44
CA GLN A 37 3.51 8.21 6.95
C GLN A 37 4.82 8.16 7.76
N LEU A 38 5.03 7.10 8.54
CA LEU A 38 6.18 6.98 9.44
C LEU A 38 7.46 6.52 8.73
N VAL A 39 7.33 5.65 7.73
CA VAL A 39 8.47 5.19 6.91
C VAL A 39 9.02 6.31 6.04
N GLY A 40 8.14 7.17 5.50
CA GLY A 40 8.57 8.38 4.77
C GLY A 40 9.46 9.31 5.60
N ALA A 41 9.32 9.28 6.94
CA ALA A 41 10.14 10.05 7.87
C ALA A 41 11.39 9.30 8.39
N SER A 42 11.47 7.97 8.23
CA SER A 42 12.44 7.11 8.94
C SER A 42 13.21 6.15 8.02
N PHE A 43 13.57 6.58 6.80
CA PHE A 43 14.14 5.70 5.75
C PHE A 43 15.39 4.90 6.19
N GLN A 44 16.10 5.35 7.22
CA GLN A 44 17.20 4.62 7.86
C GLN A 44 17.08 4.74 9.38
N PHE A 45 16.63 3.67 10.05
CA PHE A 45 16.59 3.61 11.51
C PHE A 45 17.52 2.49 11.97
N LYS A 46 18.54 2.81 12.79
CA LYS A 46 19.48 1.82 13.37
C LYS A 46 20.09 0.85 12.32
N ASN A 47 20.49 1.35 11.14
CA ASN A 47 21.01 0.56 10.00
C ASN A 47 19.99 -0.38 9.31
N ALA A 48 18.70 -0.24 9.60
CA ALA A 48 17.63 -0.92 8.88
C ALA A 48 17.07 -0.04 7.75
N HIS A 49 16.80 -0.66 6.60
CA HIS A 49 16.05 -0.04 5.49
C HIS A 49 14.59 -0.44 5.56
N LEU A 50 13.72 0.54 5.34
CA LEU A 50 12.28 0.41 5.54
C LEU A 50 11.55 0.70 4.23
N LEU A 51 10.79 -0.27 3.74
CA LEU A 51 10.11 -0.20 2.45
C LEU A 51 8.63 -0.56 2.63
N THR A 52 7.69 0.27 2.15
CA THR A 52 6.26 0.03 2.36
C THR A 52 5.52 -0.28 1.06
N GLY A 53 4.48 -1.10 1.15
CA GLY A 53 3.53 -1.39 0.06
C GLY A 53 4.16 -1.96 -1.21
N ARG A 54 5.26 -2.71 -1.08
CA ARG A 54 6.02 -3.22 -2.24
C ARG A 54 5.26 -4.36 -2.90
N ARG A 55 5.07 -4.27 -4.23
CA ARG A 55 4.38 -5.29 -5.03
C ARG A 55 5.35 -6.17 -5.80
N ILE A 56 5.89 -7.17 -5.12
CA ILE A 56 6.89 -8.08 -5.66
C ILE A 56 6.30 -8.91 -6.82
N PRO A 57 6.82 -8.81 -8.05
CA PRO A 57 6.38 -9.64 -9.15
C PRO A 57 6.83 -11.09 -8.96
N SER A 58 5.95 -12.04 -9.28
CA SER A 58 6.26 -13.47 -9.31
C SER A 58 5.67 -14.08 -10.57
N LYS A 59 6.53 -14.66 -11.43
CA LYS A 59 6.08 -15.39 -12.62
C LYS A 59 5.52 -16.73 -12.23
N GLY A 60 6.15 -17.41 -11.27
CA GLY A 60 5.69 -18.70 -10.75
C GLY A 60 4.26 -18.64 -10.19
N GLN A 61 3.85 -17.50 -9.64
CA GLN A 61 2.50 -17.31 -9.10
C GLN A 61 1.56 -16.55 -10.05
N GLY A 62 2.04 -16.13 -11.23
CA GLY A 62 1.26 -15.40 -12.22
C GLY A 62 0.72 -14.05 -11.75
N ARG A 63 1.21 -13.51 -10.62
CA ARG A 63 0.72 -12.26 -10.04
C ARG A 63 1.77 -11.57 -9.18
N ARG A 64 1.54 -10.29 -8.90
CA ARG A 64 2.32 -9.54 -7.90
C ARG A 64 1.82 -9.85 -6.48
N ARG A 65 2.73 -9.90 -5.52
CA ARG A 65 2.46 -10.02 -4.10
C ARG A 65 2.77 -8.71 -3.40
N GLU A 66 1.76 -8.11 -2.78
CA GLU A 66 1.95 -6.94 -1.95
C GLU A 66 2.53 -7.33 -0.58
N ILE A 67 3.48 -6.54 -0.10
CA ILE A 67 4.06 -6.62 1.22
C ILE A 67 3.91 -5.24 1.88
N ASP A 68 3.18 -5.17 2.99
CA ASP A 68 2.81 -3.91 3.62
C ASP A 68 4.05 -3.16 4.13
N LEU A 69 4.97 -3.89 4.76
CA LEU A 69 6.24 -3.38 5.25
C LEU A 69 7.36 -4.42 5.06
N ILE A 70 8.51 -3.99 4.55
CA ILE A 70 9.75 -4.75 4.53
C ILE A 70 10.74 -4.01 5.42
N VAL A 71 11.34 -4.74 6.36
CA VAL A 71 12.45 -4.27 7.19
C VAL A 71 13.68 -5.08 6.82
N CYS A 72 14.64 -4.43 6.16
CA CYS A 72 15.92 -5.05 5.82
C CYS A 72 16.97 -4.62 6.84
N THR A 73 17.62 -5.58 7.47
CA THR A 73 18.81 -5.39 8.30
C THR A 73 19.96 -6.19 7.69
N PRO A 74 21.22 -5.94 8.09
CA PRO A 74 22.34 -6.78 7.65
C PRO A 74 22.18 -8.26 8.03
N GLN A 75 21.23 -8.63 8.89
CA GLN A 75 21.02 -10.01 9.31
C GLN A 75 19.77 -10.64 8.71
N MET A 76 18.63 -9.93 8.71
CA MET A 76 17.33 -10.46 8.32
C MET A 76 16.54 -9.48 7.44
N ILE A 77 15.68 -10.05 6.61
CA ILE A 77 14.68 -9.34 5.81
C ILE A 77 13.32 -9.75 6.36
N HIS A 78 12.68 -8.87 7.11
CA HIS A 78 11.35 -9.12 7.66
C HIS A 78 10.29 -8.70 6.65
N LEU A 79 9.43 -9.64 6.24
CA LEU A 79 8.28 -9.37 5.37
C LEU A 79 7.04 -9.30 6.25
N ILE A 80 6.52 -8.10 6.45
CA ILE A 80 5.52 -7.81 7.47
C ILE A 80 4.16 -7.54 6.82
N GLU A 81 3.17 -8.32 7.25
CA GLU A 81 1.74 -8.09 7.00
C GLU A 81 1.11 -7.40 8.22
N VAL A 82 0.32 -6.34 7.99
CA VAL A 82 -0.27 -5.54 9.07
C VAL A 82 -1.79 -5.67 9.06
N LYS A 83 -2.36 -6.09 10.18
CA LYS A 83 -3.80 -6.26 10.36
C LYS A 83 -4.32 -5.40 11.51
N ASN A 84 -5.30 -4.56 11.24
CA ASN A 84 -6.00 -3.74 12.25
C ASN A 84 -7.37 -4.34 12.65
N TRP A 85 -7.48 -5.67 12.68
CA TRP A 85 -8.73 -6.37 12.97
C TRP A 85 -9.19 -6.18 14.42
N SER A 86 -10.49 -6.29 14.69
CA SER A 86 -11.05 -6.27 16.05
C SER A 86 -11.87 -7.54 16.32
N GLY A 87 -12.25 -7.76 17.58
CA GLY A 87 -13.06 -8.93 17.97
C GLY A 87 -12.17 -10.09 18.41
N ARG A 88 -12.50 -11.32 18.01
CA ARG A 88 -11.75 -12.53 18.38
C ARG A 88 -11.23 -13.25 17.13
N LEU A 89 -10.00 -13.73 17.17
CA LEU A 89 -9.36 -14.48 16.10
C LEU A 89 -8.91 -15.85 16.62
N GLU A 90 -9.31 -16.91 15.92
CA GLU A 90 -9.03 -18.30 16.28
C GLU A 90 -8.66 -19.12 15.04
N VAL A 91 -7.95 -20.23 15.22
CA VAL A 91 -7.66 -21.19 14.14
C VAL A 91 -8.64 -22.34 14.22
N ARG A 92 -9.40 -22.56 13.14
CA ARG A 92 -10.24 -23.74 12.98
C ARG A 92 -9.89 -24.45 11.68
N GLN A 93 -9.55 -25.74 11.77
CA GLN A 93 -9.23 -26.57 10.60
C GLN A 93 -8.12 -25.95 9.71
N GLY A 94 -7.12 -25.31 10.33
CA GLY A 94 -6.02 -24.64 9.63
C GLY A 94 -6.35 -23.24 9.08
N ALA A 95 -7.63 -22.85 9.06
CA ALA A 95 -8.06 -21.52 8.63
C ALA A 95 -8.21 -20.55 9.83
N TRP A 96 -7.86 -19.30 9.61
CA TRP A 96 -7.95 -18.24 10.60
C TRP A 96 -9.32 -17.58 10.49
N ARG A 97 -10.11 -17.65 11.56
CA ARG A 97 -11.48 -17.14 11.60
C ARG A 97 -11.61 -16.01 12.60
N GLN A 98 -12.12 -14.89 12.12
CA GLN A 98 -12.40 -13.71 12.92
C GLN A 98 -13.89 -13.65 13.25
N THR A 99 -14.23 -13.62 14.54
CA THR A 99 -15.56 -13.21 15.01
C THR A 99 -15.52 -11.72 15.34
N ARG A 100 -16.23 -10.90 14.57
CA ARG A 100 -16.33 -9.45 14.77
C ARG A 100 -17.21 -9.12 15.97
N ARG A 101 -17.15 -7.88 16.45
CA ARG A 101 -17.98 -7.40 17.58
C ARG A 101 -19.49 -7.57 17.35
N GLY A 102 -19.93 -7.49 16.09
CA GLY A 102 -21.33 -7.69 15.70
C GLY A 102 -21.77 -9.16 15.60
N GLY A 103 -20.88 -10.12 15.86
CA GLY A 103 -21.15 -11.55 15.72
C GLY A 103 -20.82 -12.13 14.35
N ASP A 104 -20.60 -11.29 13.33
CA ASP A 104 -20.20 -11.74 11.99
C ASP A 104 -18.89 -12.52 12.03
N VAL A 105 -18.87 -13.66 11.34
CA VAL A 105 -17.68 -14.51 11.20
C VAL A 105 -17.09 -14.33 9.81
N VAL A 106 -15.80 -14.00 9.77
CA VAL A 106 -15.02 -13.87 8.53
C VAL A 106 -13.93 -14.93 8.50
N ASP A 107 -13.92 -15.74 7.46
CA ASP A 107 -12.85 -16.70 7.19
C ASP A 107 -11.75 -16.04 6.35
N HIS A 108 -10.52 -16.05 6.87
CA HIS A 108 -9.35 -15.46 6.22
C HIS A 108 -8.42 -16.51 5.59
N GLY A 109 -8.80 -17.79 5.64
CA GLY A 109 -7.96 -18.90 5.20
C GLY A 109 -6.68 -19.03 6.04
N ASN A 110 -5.65 -19.67 5.47
CA ASN A 110 -4.35 -19.79 6.13
C ASN A 110 -3.45 -18.59 5.80
N LEU A 111 -3.37 -17.63 6.73
CA LEU A 111 -2.54 -16.44 6.56
C LEU A 111 -1.05 -16.76 6.48
N LEU A 112 -0.62 -17.85 7.09
CA LEU A 112 0.79 -18.26 7.14
C LEU A 112 1.24 -18.78 5.77
N GLU A 113 0.45 -19.65 5.16
CA GLU A 113 0.67 -20.10 3.78
C GLU A 113 0.69 -18.91 2.82
N THR A 114 -0.23 -17.94 3.01
CA THR A 114 -0.25 -16.73 2.20
C THR A 114 1.04 -15.92 2.34
N ASN A 115 1.60 -15.82 3.55
CA ASN A 115 2.86 -15.15 3.81
C ASN A 115 4.09 -15.91 3.27
N LEU A 116 4.08 -17.24 3.29
CA LEU A 116 5.12 -18.06 2.65
C LEU A 116 5.16 -17.82 1.15
N LEU A 117 4.00 -17.67 0.50
CA LEU A 117 3.96 -17.29 -0.92
C LEU A 117 4.56 -15.90 -1.17
N LYS A 118 4.52 -14.98 -0.20
CA LYS A 118 5.23 -13.68 -0.32
C LYS A 118 6.74 -13.87 -0.21
N GLN A 119 7.22 -14.74 0.68
CA GLN A 119 8.64 -15.13 0.75
C GLN A 119 9.11 -15.74 -0.56
N ASP A 120 8.36 -16.68 -1.13
CA ASP A 120 8.69 -17.33 -2.41
C ASP A 120 8.82 -16.30 -3.54
N ALA A 121 7.89 -15.34 -3.60
CA ALA A 121 7.93 -14.28 -4.60
C ALA A 121 9.18 -13.39 -4.43
N VAL A 122 9.60 -13.08 -3.20
CA VAL A 122 10.82 -12.30 -2.95
C VAL A 122 12.06 -13.09 -3.36
N VAL A 123 12.16 -14.38 -3.01
CA VAL A 123 13.29 -15.22 -3.40
C VAL A 123 13.39 -15.31 -4.93
N GLU A 124 12.29 -15.61 -5.61
CA GLU A 124 12.21 -15.63 -7.07
C GLU A 124 12.67 -14.29 -7.68
N TYR A 125 12.14 -13.18 -7.16
CA TYR A 125 12.46 -11.84 -7.65
C TYR A 125 13.95 -11.49 -7.49
N LEU A 126 14.55 -11.76 -6.33
CA LEU A 126 15.96 -11.48 -6.07
C LEU A 126 16.89 -12.35 -6.93
N ARG A 127 16.54 -13.62 -7.13
CA ARG A 127 17.25 -14.52 -8.05
C ARG A 127 17.22 -13.99 -9.48
N GLU A 128 16.05 -13.58 -9.97
CA GLU A 128 15.91 -13.02 -11.33
C GLU A 128 16.71 -11.72 -11.53
N ARG A 129 16.98 -10.99 -10.45
CA ARG A 129 17.84 -9.79 -10.44
C ARG A 129 19.32 -10.09 -10.21
N GLY A 130 19.70 -11.36 -10.17
CA GLY A 130 21.10 -11.79 -10.09
C GLY A 130 21.75 -11.46 -8.75
N VAL A 131 21.00 -11.47 -7.64
CA VAL A 131 21.61 -11.38 -6.30
C VAL A 131 22.57 -12.55 -6.11
N ALA A 132 23.81 -12.25 -5.71
CA ALA A 132 24.88 -13.24 -5.57
C ALA A 132 24.75 -14.10 -4.30
N LEU A 133 23.58 -14.70 -4.08
CA LEU A 133 23.27 -15.67 -3.04
C LEU A 133 22.31 -16.72 -3.62
N ASP A 134 22.44 -17.97 -3.18
CA ASP A 134 21.52 -19.03 -3.61
C ASP A 134 20.15 -18.91 -2.91
N ASP A 135 19.12 -19.50 -3.51
CA ASP A 135 17.73 -19.43 -3.04
C ASP A 135 17.56 -19.91 -1.59
N ARG A 136 18.34 -20.92 -1.16
CA ARG A 136 18.26 -21.46 0.20
C ARG A 136 18.83 -20.46 1.19
N THR A 137 19.97 -19.85 0.87
CA THR A 137 20.58 -18.80 1.69
C THR A 137 19.69 -17.56 1.77
N ILE A 138 19.16 -17.07 0.65
CA ILE A 138 18.23 -15.92 0.66
C ILE A 138 17.01 -16.23 1.54
N ARG A 139 16.41 -17.41 1.38
CA ARG A 139 15.26 -17.84 2.18
C ARG A 139 15.59 -17.91 3.67
N GLY A 140 16.78 -18.37 4.03
CA GLY A 140 17.27 -18.43 5.42
C GLY A 140 17.34 -17.07 6.10
N HIS A 141 17.49 -15.99 5.32
CA HIS A 141 17.51 -14.61 5.81
C HIS A 141 16.15 -13.90 5.73
N ILE A 142 15.08 -14.54 5.25
CA ILE A 142 13.76 -13.93 5.16
C ILE A 142 12.85 -14.43 6.29
N ALA A 143 12.29 -13.50 7.06
CA ALA A 143 11.34 -13.79 8.14
C ALA A 143 9.97 -13.17 7.84
N PRO A 144 8.99 -13.95 7.33
CA PRO A 144 7.60 -13.49 7.21
C PRO A 144 6.99 -13.29 8.60
N LYS A 145 6.26 -12.18 8.80
CA LYS A 145 5.58 -11.82 10.05
C LYS A 145 4.16 -11.31 9.79
N ILE A 146 3.27 -11.55 10.74
CA ILE A 146 1.93 -10.95 10.80
C ILE A 146 1.85 -10.13 12.08
N ILE A 147 1.35 -8.90 11.95
CA ILE A 147 1.30 -7.94 13.04
C ILE A 147 -0.13 -7.47 13.24
N PHE A 148 -0.60 -7.55 14.48
CA PHE A 148 -1.91 -7.05 14.87
C PHE A 148 -1.79 -5.75 15.65
N THR A 149 -2.42 -4.67 15.15
CA THR A 149 -2.24 -3.32 15.72
C THR A 149 -3.42 -2.86 16.58
N ASN A 150 -4.57 -3.50 16.47
CA ASN A 150 -5.77 -3.13 17.21
C ASN A 150 -5.71 -3.69 18.64
N PRO A 151 -5.86 -2.87 19.70
CA PRO A 151 -5.85 -3.36 21.08
C PRO A 151 -7.13 -4.15 21.43
N ASN A 152 -8.17 -4.05 20.60
CA ASN A 152 -9.44 -4.74 20.80
C ASN A 152 -9.54 -6.09 20.08
N LEU A 153 -8.41 -6.62 19.60
CA LEU A 153 -8.34 -7.96 19.04
C LEU A 153 -7.89 -8.94 20.12
N GLN A 154 -8.68 -9.98 20.32
CA GLN A 154 -8.33 -11.11 21.16
C GLN A 154 -7.81 -12.24 20.26
N LEU A 155 -6.55 -12.60 20.42
CA LEU A 155 -5.94 -13.73 19.73
C LEU A 155 -6.12 -15.00 20.57
N GLU A 156 -6.42 -16.11 19.93
CA GLU A 156 -6.27 -17.43 20.54
C GLU A 156 -4.79 -17.68 20.89
N GLN A 157 -4.54 -18.38 22.00
CA GLN A 157 -3.18 -18.66 22.49
C GLN A 157 -2.30 -19.34 21.43
N ALA A 158 -2.87 -20.26 20.64
CA ALA A 158 -2.16 -20.95 19.56
C ALA A 158 -1.68 -20.01 18.44
N ILE A 159 -2.37 -18.88 18.23
CA ILE A 159 -1.95 -17.81 17.31
C ILE A 159 -0.91 -16.92 17.99
N GLU A 160 -1.19 -16.47 19.21
CA GLU A 160 -0.34 -15.52 19.93
C GLU A 160 1.04 -16.09 20.26
N ALA A 161 1.14 -17.41 20.53
CA ALA A 161 2.40 -18.08 20.83
C ALA A 161 3.32 -18.28 19.61
N ARG A 162 2.89 -17.94 18.39
CA ARG A 162 3.68 -18.22 17.20
C ARG A 162 4.81 -17.20 17.00
N PRO A 163 6.02 -17.64 16.60
CA PRO A 163 7.16 -16.74 16.39
C PRO A 163 7.02 -15.83 15.15
N ASP A 164 6.10 -16.15 14.24
CA ASP A 164 5.75 -15.37 13.06
C ASP A 164 4.59 -14.38 13.30
N VAL A 165 4.05 -14.34 14.51
CA VAL A 165 3.01 -13.39 14.92
C VAL A 165 3.58 -12.39 15.92
N ILE A 166 3.18 -11.12 15.79
CA ILE A 166 3.43 -10.07 16.77
C ILE A 166 2.07 -9.51 17.19
N SER A 167 1.69 -9.73 18.43
CA SER A 167 0.41 -9.28 18.96
C SER A 167 0.49 -7.80 19.36
N ARG A 168 -0.68 -7.15 19.50
CA ARG A 168 -0.70 -5.76 19.97
C ARG A 168 -0.13 -5.64 21.40
N ARG A 169 -0.32 -6.64 22.24
CA ARG A 169 0.21 -6.66 23.62
C ARG A 169 1.73 -6.64 23.62
N GLU A 170 2.35 -7.48 22.78
CA GLU A 170 3.79 -7.49 22.65
C GLU A 170 4.33 -6.14 22.17
N LEU A 171 3.67 -5.49 21.21
CA LEU A 171 4.06 -4.13 20.79
C LEU A 171 3.96 -3.12 21.93
N ASP A 172 2.94 -3.24 22.80
CA ASP A 172 2.77 -2.36 23.95
C ASP A 172 3.94 -2.49 24.95
N ASP A 173 4.56 -3.67 25.09
CA ASP A 173 5.74 -3.87 25.96
C ASP A 173 6.98 -3.11 25.46
N TYR A 174 7.15 -3.00 24.14
CA TYR A 174 8.21 -2.19 23.54
C TYR A 174 7.86 -0.69 23.59
N LEU A 175 6.58 -0.35 23.42
CA LEU A 175 6.09 1.03 23.51
C LEU A 175 6.34 1.66 24.87
N GLN A 176 6.06 0.91 25.96
CA GLN A 176 6.28 1.38 27.33
C GLN A 176 7.75 1.71 27.61
N LYS A 177 8.69 1.00 26.98
CA LYS A 177 10.14 1.26 27.09
C LYS A 177 10.58 2.54 26.36
N GLN A 178 9.78 3.05 25.43
CA GLN A 178 10.11 4.21 24.57
C GLN A 178 9.35 5.49 24.95
N ALA A 179 8.57 5.47 26.04
CA ALA A 179 7.52 6.44 26.37
C ALA A 179 7.95 7.89 26.64
N ALA A 180 9.23 8.25 26.52
CA ALA A 180 9.68 9.55 27.00
C ALA A 180 9.60 10.73 26.00
N LYS A 181 9.59 10.54 24.65
CA LYS A 181 9.83 11.69 23.73
C LYS A 181 9.18 11.68 22.32
N LYS A 182 8.35 10.70 21.93
CA LYS A 182 7.83 10.58 20.55
C LYS A 182 6.30 10.54 20.45
N GLY A 183 5.74 10.86 19.28
CA GLY A 183 4.31 10.72 19.00
C GLY A 183 3.86 9.25 18.98
N ARG A 184 2.60 8.98 19.31
CA ARG A 184 2.04 7.60 19.44
C ARG A 184 2.31 6.70 18.21
N ALA A 185 2.23 7.30 17.03
CA ALA A 185 2.51 6.68 15.75
C ALA A 185 3.98 6.21 15.65
N GLU A 186 4.91 7.14 15.88
CA GLU A 186 6.35 6.90 15.83
C GLU A 186 6.83 5.90 16.87
N SER A 187 6.23 5.92 18.06
CA SER A 187 6.49 4.94 19.10
C SER A 187 6.05 3.54 18.66
N MET A 188 4.87 3.41 18.04
CA MET A 188 4.37 2.12 17.55
C MET A 188 5.34 1.55 16.51
N PHE A 189 5.78 2.40 15.59
CA PHE A 189 6.73 2.01 14.57
C PHE A 189 8.11 1.66 15.13
N SER A 190 8.65 2.47 16.04
CA SER A 190 9.92 2.18 16.71
C SER A 190 9.85 0.87 17.50
N SER A 191 8.69 0.55 18.08
CA SER A 191 8.43 -0.71 18.79
C SER A 191 8.38 -1.91 17.85
N LEU A 192 7.78 -1.75 16.66
CA LEU A 192 7.78 -2.76 15.60
C LEU A 192 9.20 -3.12 15.16
N ILE A 193 10.04 -2.11 14.93
CA ILE A 193 11.44 -2.34 14.53
C ILE A 193 12.23 -2.98 15.66
N ASP A 194 12.10 -2.48 16.89
CA ASP A 194 12.80 -3.06 18.03
C ASP A 194 12.37 -4.51 18.30
N CYS A 195 11.09 -4.84 18.10
CA CYS A 195 10.59 -6.22 18.16
C CYS A 195 11.22 -7.09 17.07
N CYS A 196 11.32 -6.60 15.83
CA CYS A 196 11.97 -7.35 14.74
C CYS A 196 13.45 -7.62 15.05
N LEU A 197 14.19 -6.57 15.46
CA LEU A 197 15.61 -6.66 15.82
C LEU A 197 15.84 -7.59 17.03
N ALA A 198 14.97 -7.55 18.03
CA ALA A 198 15.08 -8.42 19.21
C ALA A 198 14.83 -9.91 18.89
N ARG A 199 14.16 -10.21 17.77
CA ARG A 199 13.87 -11.56 17.28
C ARG A 199 14.90 -12.07 16.27
N GLU A 200 15.93 -11.29 15.95
CA GLU A 200 17.04 -11.78 15.13
C GLU A 200 17.87 -12.81 15.91
N PRO A 201 18.38 -13.87 15.24
CA PRO A 201 19.24 -14.84 15.90
C PRO A 201 20.46 -14.14 16.51
N LYS A 202 20.80 -14.42 17.76
CA LYS A 202 22.03 -13.86 18.32
C LYS A 202 23.26 -14.51 17.67
N PRO A 203 24.42 -13.83 17.62
CA PRO A 203 25.65 -14.44 17.15
C PRO A 203 25.93 -15.77 17.86
N GLY A 204 25.95 -16.88 17.12
CA GLY A 204 26.17 -18.23 17.65
C GLY A 204 24.91 -19.04 17.99
N GLU A 205 23.71 -18.46 17.87
CA GLU A 205 22.43 -19.19 18.02
C GLU A 205 21.90 -19.68 16.66
N SER A 206 21.65 -20.98 16.56
CA SER A 206 20.97 -21.61 15.42
C SER A 206 19.47 -21.68 15.70
N LEU A 207 18.67 -20.89 14.98
CA LEU A 207 17.20 -20.97 15.01
C LEU A 207 16.70 -21.74 13.79
N GLY A 208 16.85 -23.07 13.79
CA GLY A 208 16.35 -23.93 12.71
C GLY A 208 17.01 -23.67 11.35
N SER A 209 16.23 -23.61 10.27
CA SER A 209 16.72 -23.42 8.88
C SER A 209 17.24 -22.00 8.58
N ALA A 210 17.29 -21.10 9.56
CA ALA A 210 17.86 -19.77 9.40
C ALA A 210 19.40 -19.86 9.33
N THR A 211 19.99 -19.20 8.34
CA THR A 211 21.44 -19.12 8.21
C THR A 211 22.02 -18.29 9.35
N SER A 212 22.85 -18.90 10.19
CA SER A 212 23.58 -18.19 11.24
C SER A 212 24.62 -17.27 10.59
N GLY A 213 24.40 -15.96 10.65
CA GLY A 213 25.36 -14.95 10.18
C GLY A 213 24.70 -13.71 9.61
N GLN A 214 25.52 -12.70 9.30
CA GLN A 214 25.08 -11.53 8.55
C GLN A 214 25.10 -11.82 7.05
N ILE A 215 24.17 -11.21 6.31
CA ILE A 215 24.19 -11.14 4.87
C ILE A 215 25.45 -10.36 4.46
N PRO A 216 26.29 -10.87 3.54
CA PRO A 216 27.46 -10.13 3.07
C PRO A 216 27.06 -8.76 2.51
N ALA A 217 27.91 -7.75 2.73
CA ALA A 217 27.56 -6.36 2.47
C ALA A 217 27.13 -6.08 1.01
N ALA A 218 27.82 -6.67 0.02
CA ALA A 218 27.49 -6.44 -1.40
C ALA A 218 26.11 -7.03 -1.79
N PRO A 219 25.83 -8.32 -1.52
CA PRO A 219 24.49 -8.88 -1.68
C PRO A 219 23.41 -8.12 -0.90
N TYR A 220 23.69 -7.70 0.34
CA TYR A 220 22.73 -6.91 1.13
C TYR A 220 22.33 -5.59 0.44
N GLN A 221 23.32 -4.82 -0.03
CA GLN A 221 23.05 -3.58 -0.75
C GLN A 221 22.28 -3.83 -2.06
N GLN A 222 22.60 -4.91 -2.78
CA GLN A 222 21.88 -5.30 -3.98
C GLN A 222 20.41 -5.65 -3.68
N ILE A 223 20.16 -6.43 -2.61
CA ILE A 223 18.81 -6.77 -2.17
C ILE A 223 18.00 -5.51 -1.85
N VAL A 224 18.57 -4.59 -1.05
CA VAL A 224 17.91 -3.33 -0.70
C VAL A 224 17.60 -2.50 -1.96
N SER A 225 18.53 -2.42 -2.90
CA SER A 225 18.32 -1.73 -4.18
C SER A 225 17.17 -2.35 -4.97
N CYS A 226 17.19 -3.68 -5.17
CA CYS A 226 16.15 -4.38 -5.91
C CYS A 226 14.77 -4.19 -5.26
N LEU A 227 14.64 -4.34 -3.94
CA LEU A 227 13.37 -4.17 -3.24
C LEU A 227 12.88 -2.71 -3.25
N THR A 228 13.79 -1.74 -3.33
CA THR A 228 13.46 -0.31 -3.44
C THR A 228 12.89 0.04 -4.82
N GLU A 229 13.36 -0.62 -5.88
CA GLU A 229 12.89 -0.43 -7.26
C GLU A 229 11.48 -1.00 -7.51
N VAL A 230 10.98 -1.86 -6.62
CA VAL A 230 9.66 -2.47 -6.82
C VAL A 230 8.54 -1.45 -6.61
N GLY A 231 7.62 -1.45 -7.59
CA GLY A 231 6.44 -0.59 -7.61
C GLY A 231 5.51 -0.74 -6.39
N THR A 232 4.79 0.33 -6.06
CA THR A 232 3.61 0.30 -5.18
C THR A 232 2.29 0.32 -5.99
N TRP A 233 1.13 0.25 -5.33
CA TRP A 233 -0.16 0.41 -6.02
C TRP A 233 -0.36 1.84 -6.54
N ASP A 234 -0.98 1.97 -7.72
CA ASP A 234 -1.60 3.23 -8.11
C ASP A 234 -2.92 3.40 -7.32
N GLN A 235 -3.37 4.64 -7.19
CA GLN A 235 -4.61 4.97 -6.49
C GLN A 235 -5.44 5.97 -7.27
N LEU A 236 -6.74 5.69 -7.35
CA LEU A 236 -7.74 6.69 -7.72
C LEU A 236 -8.35 7.25 -6.44
N GLN A 237 -8.26 8.56 -6.26
CA GLN A 237 -9.00 9.23 -5.21
C GLN A 237 -10.23 9.89 -5.81
N HIS A 238 -11.38 9.45 -5.32
CA HIS A 238 -12.67 9.98 -5.69
C HIS A 238 -12.92 11.33 -5.05
N TYR A 239 -13.75 12.13 -5.71
CA TYR A 239 -14.37 13.29 -5.08
C TYR A 239 -15.20 12.80 -3.88
N GLY A 240 -14.94 13.34 -2.69
CA GLY A 240 -15.49 12.83 -1.42
C GLY A 240 -14.48 12.05 -0.58
N GLY A 241 -13.28 11.78 -1.11
CA GLY A 241 -12.14 11.29 -0.31
C GLY A 241 -11.93 9.78 -0.32
N ARG A 242 -12.88 8.99 -0.85
CA ARG A 242 -12.68 7.54 -1.04
C ARG A 242 -11.49 7.25 -1.95
N ALA A 243 -10.62 6.33 -1.54
CA ALA A 243 -9.52 5.85 -2.35
C ALA A 243 -9.80 4.43 -2.87
N VAL A 244 -9.38 4.14 -4.10
CA VAL A 244 -9.39 2.79 -4.68
C VAL A 244 -7.99 2.49 -5.19
N THR A 245 -7.43 1.36 -4.75
CA THR A 245 -6.10 0.87 -5.15
C THR A 245 -6.19 -0.06 -6.35
N GLY A 246 -5.13 -0.11 -7.16
CA GLY A 246 -5.10 -0.86 -8.41
C GLY A 246 -3.99 -0.39 -9.34
N ASP A 247 -4.11 -0.74 -10.62
CA ASP A 247 -3.15 -0.36 -11.65
C ASP A 247 -3.80 0.61 -12.65
N VAL A 248 -3.20 1.79 -12.82
CA VAL A 248 -3.56 2.74 -13.88
C VAL A 248 -3.01 2.19 -15.18
N VAL A 249 -3.88 2.04 -16.18
CA VAL A 249 -3.48 1.55 -17.51
C VAL A 249 -3.28 2.71 -18.47
N SER A 250 -4.21 3.66 -18.49
CA SER A 250 -4.11 4.86 -19.32
C SER A 250 -5.01 6.00 -18.84
N LEU A 251 -4.68 7.22 -19.26
CA LEU A 251 -5.45 8.43 -19.05
C LEU A 251 -5.84 9.03 -20.40
N ARG A 252 -7.14 9.25 -20.63
CA ARG A 252 -7.65 9.88 -21.84
C ARG A 252 -8.04 11.33 -21.55
N LEU A 253 -7.36 12.28 -22.20
CA LEU A 253 -7.58 13.72 -22.08
C LEU A 253 -7.84 14.32 -23.47
N GLY A 254 -9.03 14.86 -23.70
CA GLY A 254 -9.35 15.57 -24.94
C GLY A 254 -9.13 14.75 -26.22
N GLY A 255 -9.32 13.42 -26.15
CA GLY A 255 -9.09 12.48 -27.24
C GLY A 255 -7.68 11.89 -27.31
N THR A 256 -6.68 12.48 -26.63
CA THR A 256 -5.33 11.90 -26.50
C THR A 256 -5.30 10.85 -25.39
N ILE A 257 -4.64 9.72 -25.63
CA ILE A 257 -4.45 8.66 -24.63
C ILE A 257 -2.99 8.66 -24.20
N PHE A 258 -2.76 8.85 -22.90
CA PHE A 258 -1.46 8.72 -22.26
C PHE A 258 -1.38 7.36 -21.57
N ARG A 259 -0.42 6.51 -21.96
CA ARG A 259 -0.19 5.24 -21.26
C ARG A 259 0.52 5.48 -19.93
N VAL A 260 0.42 4.54 -18.99
CA VAL A 260 0.99 4.69 -17.64
C VAL A 260 2.50 5.01 -17.63
N GLY A 261 3.28 4.47 -18.57
CA GLY A 261 4.70 4.83 -18.72
C GLY A 261 4.90 6.33 -18.99
N GLU A 262 4.18 6.89 -19.95
CA GLU A 262 4.23 8.32 -20.26
C GLU A 262 3.72 9.18 -19.10
N LEU A 263 2.71 8.70 -18.37
CA LEU A 263 2.21 9.39 -17.18
C LEU A 263 3.28 9.47 -16.10
N ARG A 264 4.02 8.37 -15.86
CA ARG A 264 5.13 8.31 -14.90
C ARG A 264 6.27 9.25 -15.31
N GLU A 265 6.63 9.28 -16.58
CA GLU A 265 7.66 10.20 -17.08
C GLU A 265 7.26 11.67 -16.90
N LYS A 266 6.00 12.02 -17.17
CA LYS A 266 5.53 13.41 -17.10
C LYS A 266 5.19 13.87 -15.69
N ALA A 267 4.57 13.02 -14.88
CA ALA A 267 4.14 13.35 -13.51
C ALA A 267 5.23 13.11 -12.47
N GLY A 268 6.15 12.17 -12.72
CA GLY A 268 7.06 11.63 -11.72
C GLY A 268 6.28 11.02 -10.56
N LEU A 269 6.74 11.28 -9.33
CA LEU A 269 6.09 10.83 -8.09
C LEU A 269 4.95 11.75 -7.62
N ARG A 270 4.57 12.77 -8.40
CA ARG A 270 3.56 13.75 -7.97
C ARG A 270 2.16 13.25 -8.30
N PRO A 271 1.20 13.39 -7.36
CA PRO A 271 -0.21 13.14 -7.66
C PRO A 271 -0.70 14.00 -8.82
N ILE A 272 -1.38 13.37 -9.77
CA ILE A 272 -2.04 14.04 -10.89
C ILE A 272 -3.38 14.57 -10.38
N ARG A 273 -3.40 15.84 -9.97
CA ARG A 273 -4.61 16.48 -9.42
C ARG A 273 -5.60 16.83 -10.52
N VAL A 274 -6.86 16.45 -10.29
CA VAL A 274 -8.01 16.72 -11.14
C VAL A 274 -8.83 17.83 -10.47
N GLN A 275 -8.86 19.03 -11.07
CA GLN A 275 -9.55 20.17 -10.49
C GLN A 275 -10.84 20.45 -11.27
N TRP A 276 -11.95 20.59 -10.56
CA TRP A 276 -13.26 20.91 -11.12
C TRP A 276 -13.90 22.11 -10.43
N THR A 277 -14.57 22.96 -11.21
CA THR A 277 -15.36 24.09 -10.71
C THR A 277 -16.76 23.60 -10.31
N ARG A 278 -16.87 22.99 -9.13
CA ARG A 278 -18.13 22.35 -8.69
C ARG A 278 -19.21 23.31 -8.19
N GLY A 279 -18.84 24.52 -7.76
CA GLY A 279 -19.79 25.51 -7.25
C GLY A 279 -20.82 25.92 -8.31
N ARG A 280 -22.11 25.82 -7.99
CA ARG A 280 -23.22 25.97 -8.95
C ARG A 280 -23.18 27.30 -9.71
N SER A 281 -23.15 28.42 -9.00
CA SER A 281 -23.22 29.77 -9.60
C SER A 281 -21.96 30.12 -10.40
N TRP A 282 -20.78 29.81 -9.83
CA TRP A 282 -19.51 30.10 -10.49
C TRP A 282 -19.26 29.20 -11.71
N GLY A 283 -19.62 27.91 -11.62
CA GLY A 283 -19.59 26.99 -12.75
C GLY A 283 -20.51 27.42 -13.89
N LEU A 284 -21.74 27.85 -13.57
CA LEU A 284 -22.69 28.34 -14.56
C LEU A 284 -22.18 29.60 -15.26
N PHE A 285 -21.64 30.55 -14.50
CA PHE A 285 -21.01 31.76 -15.04
C PHE A 285 -19.91 31.42 -16.05
N LYS A 286 -18.99 30.50 -15.71
CA LYS A 286 -17.94 30.04 -16.63
C LYS A 286 -18.51 29.36 -17.87
N ALA A 287 -19.56 28.55 -17.71
CA ALA A 287 -20.19 27.85 -18.83
C ALA A 287 -20.86 28.81 -19.82
N ILE A 288 -21.54 29.85 -19.32
CA ILE A 288 -22.20 30.87 -20.14
C ILE A 288 -21.17 31.75 -20.84
N THR A 289 -20.23 32.32 -20.08
CA THR A 289 -19.27 33.30 -20.60
C THR A 289 -18.12 32.67 -21.39
N GLY A 290 -17.75 31.43 -21.09
CA GLY A 290 -16.54 30.81 -21.61
C GLY A 290 -15.25 31.25 -20.94
N LEU A 291 -15.33 32.01 -19.85
CA LEU A 291 -14.18 32.44 -19.08
C LEU A 291 -13.56 31.24 -18.34
N GLY A 292 -12.43 30.76 -18.86
CA GLY A 292 -11.69 29.64 -18.28
C GLY A 292 -12.29 28.26 -18.60
N ALA A 293 -11.79 27.23 -17.92
CA ALA A 293 -12.28 25.86 -18.05
C ALA A 293 -13.08 25.44 -16.80
N LEU A 294 -14.07 24.58 -17.00
CA LEU A 294 -14.82 23.96 -15.90
C LEU A 294 -13.95 22.96 -15.14
N GLY A 295 -13.13 22.18 -15.86
CA GLY A 295 -12.13 21.30 -15.28
C GLY A 295 -10.73 21.55 -15.83
N SER A 296 -9.72 21.27 -15.02
CA SER A 296 -8.33 21.31 -15.44
C SER A 296 -7.47 20.28 -14.71
N LEU A 297 -6.44 19.80 -15.41
CA LEU A 297 -5.43 18.88 -14.89
C LEU A 297 -4.06 19.38 -15.28
N LYS A 298 -3.06 19.22 -14.41
CA LYS A 298 -1.66 19.50 -14.73
C LYS A 298 -0.89 18.20 -14.81
N LEU A 299 -0.27 17.94 -15.96
CA LEU A 299 0.59 16.79 -16.20
C LEU A 299 1.99 17.31 -16.57
N GLY A 300 2.94 17.16 -15.66
CA GLY A 300 4.25 17.80 -15.76
C GLY A 300 4.15 19.32 -15.82
N ARG A 301 4.63 19.92 -16.91
CA ARG A 301 4.54 21.38 -17.16
C ARG A 301 3.27 21.79 -17.90
N THR A 302 2.54 20.84 -18.49
CA THR A 302 1.40 21.13 -19.36
C THR A 302 0.10 21.13 -18.55
N ARG A 303 -0.73 22.16 -18.77
CA ARG A 303 -2.10 22.22 -18.24
C ARG A 303 -3.09 21.81 -19.32
N PHE A 304 -3.90 20.82 -19.02
CA PHE A 304 -4.98 20.33 -19.85
C PHE A 304 -6.32 20.90 -19.37
N LYS A 305 -7.16 21.34 -20.31
CA LYS A 305 -8.58 21.60 -20.05
C LYS A 305 -9.29 20.25 -20.06
N LEU A 306 -10.12 19.99 -19.05
CA LEU A 306 -10.84 18.73 -18.94
C LEU A 306 -12.27 18.86 -19.47
N SER A 307 -12.76 17.77 -20.01
CA SER A 307 -14.17 17.53 -20.33
C SER A 307 -14.73 16.43 -19.42
N THR A 308 -16.05 16.41 -19.19
CA THR A 308 -16.71 15.37 -18.37
C THR A 308 -16.65 13.97 -19.00
N THR A 309 -16.21 13.88 -20.26
CA THR A 309 -15.94 12.63 -20.99
C THR A 309 -14.51 12.11 -20.83
N ASP A 310 -13.61 12.89 -20.22
CA ASP A 310 -12.25 12.44 -19.95
C ASP A 310 -12.25 11.31 -18.92
N THR A 311 -11.38 10.33 -19.12
CA THR A 311 -11.45 9.05 -18.40
C THR A 311 -10.07 8.55 -18.01
N VAL A 312 -10.04 7.72 -16.96
CA VAL A 312 -8.90 6.87 -16.61
C VAL A 312 -9.32 5.42 -16.75
N MET A 313 -8.47 4.63 -17.39
CA MET A 313 -8.62 3.18 -17.47
C MET A 313 -7.80 2.56 -16.35
N PHE A 314 -8.46 1.78 -15.50
CA PHE A 314 -7.92 1.35 -14.21
C PHE A 314 -8.33 -0.08 -13.89
N HIS A 315 -7.38 -0.89 -13.46
CA HIS A 315 -7.64 -2.24 -12.98
C HIS A 315 -7.62 -2.24 -11.46
N ALA A 316 -8.81 -2.19 -10.84
CA ALA A 316 -8.91 -2.17 -9.38
C ALA A 316 -8.57 -3.54 -8.79
N VAL A 317 -8.02 -3.53 -7.56
CA VAL A 317 -7.73 -4.76 -6.83
C VAL A 317 -9.01 -5.57 -6.63
N GLY A 318 -8.95 -6.86 -7.01
CA GLY A 318 -10.07 -7.78 -6.88
C GLY A 318 -11.10 -7.74 -8.02
N GLU A 319 -10.99 -6.78 -8.95
CA GLU A 319 -11.81 -6.78 -10.17
C GLU A 319 -11.19 -7.73 -11.21
N PRO A 320 -12.00 -8.53 -11.93
CA PRO A 320 -11.49 -9.47 -12.94
C PRO A 320 -10.98 -8.76 -14.19
N GLU A 321 -11.52 -7.58 -14.49
CA GLU A 321 -11.25 -6.82 -15.70
C GLU A 321 -10.95 -5.35 -15.38
N THR A 322 -10.31 -4.68 -16.34
CA THR A 322 -10.04 -3.25 -16.27
C THR A 322 -11.31 -2.45 -16.51
N THR A 323 -11.57 -1.43 -15.69
CA THR A 323 -12.74 -0.56 -15.82
C THR A 323 -12.36 0.85 -16.25
N VAL A 324 -13.27 1.52 -16.96
CA VAL A 324 -13.13 2.93 -17.34
C VAL A 324 -13.87 3.79 -16.33
N ARG A 325 -13.16 4.74 -15.71
CA ARG A 325 -13.72 5.69 -14.72
C ARG A 325 -13.64 7.11 -15.26
N LYS A 326 -14.66 7.93 -15.02
CA LYS A 326 -14.67 9.34 -15.47
C LYS A 326 -13.83 10.19 -14.52
N LEU A 327 -13.04 11.10 -15.08
CA LEU A 327 -12.24 12.03 -14.27
C LEU A 327 -13.11 13.03 -13.48
N VAL A 328 -14.36 13.24 -13.91
CA VAL A 328 -15.32 14.07 -13.18
C VAL A 328 -15.65 13.51 -11.79
N ASP A 329 -15.46 12.21 -11.57
CA ASP A 329 -15.69 11.54 -10.28
C ASP A 329 -14.46 11.56 -9.37
N LEU A 330 -13.32 12.08 -9.85
CA LEU A 330 -12.03 12.01 -9.19
C LEU A 330 -11.55 13.38 -8.71
N GLN A 331 -10.70 13.35 -7.68
CA GLN A 331 -9.94 14.49 -7.19
C GLN A 331 -8.45 14.39 -7.55
N GLN A 332 -7.89 13.17 -7.56
CA GLN A 332 -6.53 12.94 -8.02
C GLN A 332 -6.29 11.47 -8.42
N VAL A 333 -5.29 11.28 -9.27
CA VAL A 333 -4.69 9.99 -9.60
C VAL A 333 -3.29 9.97 -9.01
N VAL A 334 -2.98 8.98 -8.20
CA VAL A 334 -1.64 8.76 -7.63
C VAL A 334 -1.03 7.57 -8.34
N LEU A 335 0.15 7.76 -8.92
CA LEU A 335 0.92 6.65 -9.50
C LEU A 335 1.84 6.12 -8.41
N GLY A 336 1.77 4.81 -8.16
CA GLY A 336 2.64 4.15 -7.18
C GLY A 336 4.09 4.29 -7.62
N SER A 337 5.00 4.67 -6.71
CA SER A 337 6.44 4.80 -6.98
C SER A 337 7.04 3.52 -7.53
#